data_AF-A0A8S1D849-F1
#
_entry.id   AF-A0A8S1D849-F1
#
_cell.length_a   1.000
_cell.length_b   1.000
_cell.length_c   1.000
_cell.angle_alpha   90.00
_cell.angle_beta   90.00
_cell.angle_gamma   90.00
#
_symmetry.space_group_name_H-M   'P 1'
#
loop_
_entity.id
_entity.type
_entity.pdbx_description
1 polymer ?
#
loop_
_entity_poly.entity_id
_entity_poly.type
_entity_poly.pdbx_seq_one_letter_code
_entity_poly.pdbx_strand_id
1 'polypeptide(L)'
;MLNCRLKIAVWIIAHLTGIATGCGMHRYWTHRSFQATLPLRFFFTFFYAMAGQVTIKHWVRDHRTHHKFSETDADPYDSRRGYFFSHIGWYLTTKHPMVIEKGSKIDISDLKKDPLIVFHDKYFQLNRLILCYTLPTLVPTYFWGESLWISFLANCVRYCYVLNAMWSINSLAHFQGHRPYDKTMRPRNNLFVSLVTLGEGWHNFHHSFPWDYRSTEDRSLFNPNKHFVDLMAKLGWAYNLKISTDDVIRKKIKRTGDGSHQWGTVGGVPIFGSSEHEPY
;
A
#
# COMPACT_ATOMS: atom_id res chain seq x y z
N MET A 1 -25.53 -11.47 19.49
CA MET A 1 -25.04 -10.26 18.79
C MET A 1 -23.54 -10.18 18.95
N LEU A 2 -22.79 -9.91 17.87
CA LEU A 2 -21.32 -9.83 17.94
C LEU A 2 -20.89 -8.66 18.83
N ASN A 3 -20.01 -8.91 19.80
CA ASN A 3 -19.57 -7.93 20.80
C ASN A 3 -18.96 -6.70 20.12
N CYS A 4 -19.36 -5.49 20.53
CA CYS A 4 -18.82 -4.24 19.99
C CYS A 4 -17.30 -4.14 20.17
N ARG A 5 -16.75 -4.67 21.27
CA ARG A 5 -15.30 -4.68 21.53
C ARG A 5 -14.55 -5.52 20.50
N LEU A 6 -15.08 -6.70 20.14
CA LEU A 6 -14.48 -7.55 19.12
C LEU A 6 -14.46 -6.85 17.76
N LYS A 7 -15.58 -6.22 17.36
CA LYS A 7 -15.65 -5.46 16.10
C LYS A 7 -14.59 -4.37 16.06
N ILE A 8 -14.52 -3.56 17.12
CA ILE A 8 -13.55 -2.46 17.22
C ILE A 8 -12.12 -3.00 17.15
N ALA A 9 -11.78 -4.05 17.91
CA ALA A 9 -10.45 -4.64 17.91
C ALA A 9 -10.05 -5.16 16.52
N VAL A 10 -10.96 -5.88 15.85
CA VAL A 10 -10.75 -6.41 14.50
C VAL A 10 -10.46 -5.29 13.50
N TRP A 11 -11.28 -4.23 13.52
CA TRP A 11 -11.09 -3.10 12.61
C TRP A 11 -9.83 -2.30 12.92
N ILE A 12 -9.49 -2.08 14.19
CA ILE A 12 -8.24 -1.42 14.58
C ILE A 12 -7.04 -2.21 14.05
N ILE A 13 -7.01 -3.53 14.27
CA ILE A 13 -5.91 -4.37 13.77
C ILE A 13 -5.85 -4.32 12.24
N ALA A 14 -6.99 -4.40 11.54
CA ALA A 14 -7.02 -4.28 10.09
C ALA A 14 -6.39 -2.97 9.60
N HIS A 15 -6.76 -1.83 10.19
CA HIS A 15 -6.22 -0.53 9.81
C HIS A 15 -4.73 -0.38 10.13
N LEU A 16 -4.27 -0.86 11.29
CA LEU A 16 -2.85 -0.83 11.65
C LEU A 16 -2.00 -1.70 10.71
N THR A 17 -2.52 -2.87 10.30
CA THR A 17 -1.86 -3.71 9.30
C THR A 17 -1.82 -3.06 7.91
N GLY A 18 -2.89 -2.31 7.55
CA GLY A 18 -2.94 -1.50 6.33
C GLY A 18 -1.91 -0.38 6.35
N ILE A 19 -1.81 0.37 7.46
CA ILE A 19 -0.81 1.43 7.66
C ILE A 19 0.60 0.84 7.58
N ALA A 20 0.86 -0.29 8.23
CA ALA A 20 2.18 -0.93 8.16
C ALA A 20 2.54 -1.37 6.73
N THR A 21 1.56 -1.83 5.95
CA THR A 21 1.77 -2.19 4.55
C THR A 21 2.04 -0.96 3.68
N GLY A 22 1.17 0.06 3.74
CA GLY A 22 1.28 1.27 2.91
C GLY A 22 2.43 2.20 3.32
N CYS A 23 2.63 2.44 4.61
CA CYS A 23 3.71 3.31 5.09
C CYS A 23 5.05 2.57 5.18
N GLY A 24 5.05 1.35 5.70
CA GLY A 24 6.25 0.58 5.95
C GLY A 24 6.75 -0.15 4.70
N MET A 25 6.00 -1.12 4.19
CA MET A 25 6.51 -1.95 3.09
C MET A 25 6.61 -1.16 1.79
N HIS A 26 5.58 -0.38 1.49
CA HIS A 26 5.44 0.35 0.24
C HIS A 26 6.26 1.65 0.24
N ARG A 27 5.89 2.65 1.04
CA ARG A 27 6.55 3.97 1.01
C ARG A 27 7.98 3.93 1.56
N TYR A 28 8.20 3.32 2.73
CA TYR A 28 9.50 3.27 3.38
C TYR A 28 10.47 2.27 2.73
N TRP A 29 10.24 0.96 2.87
CA TRP A 29 11.21 -0.04 2.42
C TRP A 29 11.27 -0.18 0.90
N THR A 30 10.14 -0.10 0.18
CA THR A 30 10.18 -0.24 -1.28
C THR A 30 10.70 1.01 -1.96
N HIS A 31 10.06 2.14 -1.71
CA HIS A 31 10.30 3.38 -2.45
C HIS A 31 11.30 4.33 -1.79
N ARG A 32 11.67 4.08 -0.53
CA ARG A 32 12.61 4.92 0.23
C ARG A 32 12.20 6.39 0.19
N SER A 33 10.90 6.65 0.32
CA SER A 33 10.32 7.99 0.18
C SER A 33 10.44 8.84 1.45
N PHE A 34 10.84 8.24 2.56
CA PHE A 34 11.22 8.92 3.80
C PHE A 34 12.19 8.04 4.61
N GLN A 35 12.72 8.57 5.71
CA GLN A 35 13.52 7.85 6.69
C GLN A 35 12.76 7.70 8.01
N ALA A 36 12.97 6.58 8.72
CA ALA A 36 12.23 6.24 9.92
C ALA A 36 13.18 5.86 11.07
N THR A 37 12.84 6.29 12.29
CA THR A 37 13.54 5.88 13.51
C THR A 37 13.27 4.41 13.84
N LEU A 38 14.05 3.83 14.75
CA LEU A 38 13.90 2.44 15.15
C LEU A 38 12.50 2.10 15.70
N PRO A 39 11.86 2.91 16.58
CA PRO A 39 10.51 2.65 17.05
C PRO A 39 9.47 2.55 15.92
N LEU A 40 9.54 3.45 14.94
CA LEU A 40 8.63 3.43 13.80
C LEU A 40 8.86 2.23 12.87
N ARG A 41 10.12 1.86 12.64
CA ARG A 41 10.47 0.64 11.89
C ARG A 41 9.97 -0.61 12.60
N PHE A 42 10.11 -0.69 13.92
CA PHE A 42 9.55 -1.79 14.72
C PHE A 42 8.03 -1.86 14.60
N PHE A 43 7.34 -0.71 14.71
CA PHE A 43 5.89 -0.63 14.49
C PHE A 43 5.50 -1.21 13.13
N PHE A 44 6.17 -0.81 12.05
CA PHE A 44 5.90 -1.35 10.72
C PHE A 44 6.14 -2.86 10.62
N THR A 45 7.26 -3.35 11.15
CA THR A 45 7.57 -4.80 11.13
C THR A 45 6.55 -5.61 11.92
N PHE A 46 6.15 -5.14 13.10
CA PHE A 46 5.20 -5.83 13.99
C PHE A 46 3.81 -5.94 13.36
N PHE A 47 3.23 -4.82 12.92
CA PHE A 47 1.89 -4.82 12.32
C PHE A 47 1.87 -5.44 10.93
N TYR A 48 2.98 -5.44 10.19
CA TYR A 48 3.06 -6.22 8.95
C TYR A 48 3.06 -7.73 9.21
N ALA A 49 3.73 -8.19 10.28
CA ALA A 49 3.64 -9.59 10.69
C ALA A 49 2.20 -9.99 11.07
N MET A 50 1.43 -9.09 11.68
CA MET A 50 -0.02 -9.28 11.92
C MET A 50 -0.87 -9.28 10.63
N ALA A 51 -0.39 -8.67 9.54
CA ALA A 51 -1.05 -8.73 8.24
C ALA A 51 -1.02 -10.14 7.64
N GLY A 52 0.02 -10.92 7.97
CA GLY A 52 0.14 -12.33 7.60
C GLY A 52 0.41 -12.59 6.11
N GLN A 53 0.93 -11.60 5.37
CA GLN A 53 1.30 -11.72 3.96
C GLN A 53 2.59 -12.56 3.79
N VAL A 54 3.38 -12.29 2.75
CA VAL A 54 4.72 -12.88 2.53
C VAL A 54 5.78 -12.18 3.38
N THR A 55 7.04 -12.63 3.33
CA THR A 55 8.14 -11.93 4.01
C THR A 55 8.34 -10.52 3.47
N ILE A 56 8.84 -9.60 4.30
CA ILE A 56 9.14 -8.23 3.89
C ILE A 56 10.07 -8.20 2.67
N LYS A 57 11.12 -9.03 2.65
CA LYS A 57 12.04 -9.09 1.49
C LYS A 57 11.34 -9.52 0.22
N HIS A 58 10.42 -10.49 0.29
CA HIS A 58 9.68 -10.95 -0.88
C HIS A 58 8.74 -9.86 -1.37
N TRP A 59 7.97 -9.24 -0.47
CA TRP A 59 7.02 -8.17 -0.80
C TRP A 59 7.74 -7.01 -1.50
N VAL A 60 8.82 -6.50 -0.91
CA VAL A 60 9.58 -5.37 -1.47
C VAL A 60 10.21 -5.74 -2.82
N ARG A 61 10.79 -6.94 -2.96
CA ARG A 61 11.37 -7.39 -4.24
C ARG A 61 10.30 -7.42 -5.33
N ASP A 62 9.17 -8.04 -5.06
CA ASP A 62 8.09 -8.19 -6.04
C ASP A 62 7.50 -6.82 -6.40
N HIS A 63 7.30 -5.93 -5.43
CA HIS A 63 6.81 -4.56 -5.67
C HIS A 63 7.79 -3.72 -6.49
N ARG A 64 9.11 -3.80 -6.19
CA ARG A 64 10.15 -3.17 -7.01
C ARG A 64 10.20 -3.75 -8.43
N THR A 65 9.98 -5.06 -8.57
CA THR A 65 9.91 -5.74 -9.88
C THR A 65 8.72 -5.21 -10.68
N HIS A 66 7.55 -5.12 -10.05
CA HIS A 66 6.35 -4.59 -10.65
C HIS A 66 6.54 -3.16 -11.16
N HIS A 67 7.06 -2.23 -10.36
CA HIS A 67 7.29 -0.87 -10.86
C HIS A 67 8.23 -0.80 -12.06
N LYS A 68 9.26 -1.67 -12.08
CA LYS A 68 10.26 -1.66 -13.14
C LYS A 68 9.75 -2.31 -14.43
N PHE A 69 8.86 -3.28 -14.32
CA PHE A 69 8.42 -4.13 -15.44
C PHE A 69 6.89 -4.21 -15.56
N SER A 70 6.19 -3.20 -15.06
CA SER A 70 4.72 -3.10 -15.03
C SER A 70 4.13 -3.42 -16.39
N GLU A 71 3.07 -4.23 -16.42
CA GLU A 71 2.42 -4.64 -17.67
C GLU A 71 3.36 -5.39 -18.64
N THR A 72 4.23 -6.26 -18.11
CA THR A 72 5.03 -7.21 -18.89
C THR A 72 4.98 -8.60 -18.25
N ASP A 73 5.53 -9.62 -18.91
CA ASP A 73 5.58 -10.98 -18.35
C ASP A 73 6.53 -11.10 -17.14
N ALA A 74 7.29 -10.05 -16.85
CA ALA A 74 8.13 -9.93 -15.66
C ALA A 74 7.42 -9.23 -14.49
N ASP A 75 6.20 -8.70 -14.70
CA ASP A 75 5.36 -8.17 -13.65
C ASP A 75 4.74 -9.32 -12.83
N PRO A 76 5.00 -9.42 -11.51
CA PRO A 76 4.46 -10.50 -10.70
C PRO A 76 2.92 -10.54 -10.66
N TYR A 77 2.24 -9.43 -10.93
CA TYR A 77 0.78 -9.30 -10.91
C TYR A 77 0.24 -8.66 -12.19
N ASP A 78 0.86 -8.98 -13.33
CA ASP A 78 0.54 -8.46 -14.67
C ASP A 78 -0.96 -8.30 -14.95
N SER A 79 -1.41 -7.05 -14.96
CA SER A 79 -2.81 -6.68 -15.22
C SER A 79 -3.28 -7.07 -16.63
N ARG A 80 -2.39 -7.35 -17.59
CA ARG A 80 -2.74 -7.80 -18.95
C ARG A 80 -3.34 -9.20 -18.97
N ARG A 81 -3.04 -10.01 -17.95
CA ARG A 81 -3.60 -11.36 -17.76
C ARG A 81 -5.01 -11.35 -17.17
N GLY A 82 -5.61 -10.16 -16.99
CA GLY A 82 -6.98 -9.99 -16.55
C GLY A 82 -7.12 -9.69 -15.06
N TYR A 83 -8.34 -9.27 -14.69
CA TYR A 83 -8.67 -8.84 -13.34
C TYR A 83 -8.45 -9.95 -12.30
N PHE A 84 -8.91 -11.17 -12.58
CA PHE A 84 -8.77 -12.29 -11.65
C PHE A 84 -7.30 -12.63 -11.39
N PHE A 85 -6.46 -12.64 -12.44
CA PHE A 85 -5.04 -12.92 -12.30
C PHE A 85 -4.35 -11.88 -11.42
N SER A 86 -4.52 -10.59 -11.73
CA SER A 86 -3.90 -9.48 -10.97
C SER A 86 -4.44 -9.34 -9.54
N HIS A 87 -5.67 -9.79 -9.27
CA HIS A 87 -6.23 -9.79 -7.92
C HIS A 87 -5.67 -10.95 -7.08
N ILE A 88 -5.89 -12.20 -7.49
CA ILE A 88 -5.53 -13.38 -6.68
C ILE A 88 -4.86 -14.49 -7.49
N GLY A 89 -5.13 -14.60 -8.80
CA GLY A 89 -4.62 -15.71 -9.62
C GLY A 89 -3.09 -15.80 -9.64
N TRP A 90 -2.38 -14.68 -9.52
CA TRP A 90 -0.92 -14.66 -9.38
C TRP A 90 -0.42 -15.40 -8.14
N TYR A 91 -1.22 -15.43 -7.07
CA TYR A 91 -0.91 -16.10 -5.81
C TYR A 91 -1.22 -17.60 -5.86
N LEU A 92 -2.16 -17.99 -6.72
CA LEU A 92 -2.62 -19.38 -6.88
C LEU A 92 -1.84 -20.16 -7.95
N THR A 93 -0.88 -19.51 -8.61
CA THR A 93 -0.12 -20.10 -9.71
C THR A 93 1.39 -19.95 -9.46
N THR A 94 2.17 -20.76 -10.16
CA THR A 94 3.62 -20.57 -10.19
C THR A 94 3.96 -19.26 -10.92
N LYS A 95 4.97 -18.56 -10.42
CA LYS A 95 5.45 -17.33 -11.06
C LYS A 95 5.97 -17.63 -12.46
N HIS A 96 5.66 -16.74 -13.40
CA HIS A 96 6.23 -16.79 -14.75
C HIS A 96 7.77 -16.71 -14.68
N PRO A 97 8.53 -17.44 -15.53
CA PRO A 97 9.99 -17.46 -15.47
C PRO A 97 10.64 -16.08 -15.53
N MET A 98 10.07 -15.15 -16.30
CA MET A 98 10.57 -13.77 -16.38
C MET A 98 10.45 -13.00 -15.07
N VAL A 99 9.43 -13.27 -14.24
CA VAL A 99 9.31 -12.67 -12.89
C VAL A 99 10.46 -13.13 -12.01
N ILE A 100 10.85 -14.40 -12.11
CA ILE A 100 11.97 -14.97 -11.33
C ILE A 100 13.29 -14.39 -11.82
N GLU A 101 13.54 -14.42 -13.13
CA GLU A 101 14.77 -13.91 -13.74
C GLU A 101 14.97 -12.42 -13.43
N LYS A 102 13.96 -11.59 -13.71
CA LYS A 102 14.07 -10.13 -13.52
C LYS A 102 14.00 -9.73 -12.05
N GLY A 103 13.17 -10.41 -11.26
CA GLY A 103 13.08 -10.19 -9.82
C GLY A 103 14.38 -10.52 -9.08
N SER A 104 15.15 -11.52 -9.54
CA SER A 104 16.47 -11.84 -8.97
C SER A 104 17.51 -10.73 -9.15
N LYS A 105 17.31 -9.86 -10.15
CA LYS A 105 18.18 -8.72 -10.48
C LYS A 105 17.77 -7.44 -9.76
N ILE A 106 16.70 -7.45 -8.99
CA ILE A 106 16.30 -6.32 -8.14
C ILE A 106 17.24 -6.24 -6.95
N ASP A 107 17.87 -5.07 -6.76
CA ASP A 107 18.66 -4.81 -5.57
C ASP A 107 17.76 -4.82 -4.33
N ILE A 108 18.13 -5.66 -3.35
CA ILE A 108 17.52 -5.77 -2.02
C ILE A 108 18.61 -5.81 -0.93
N SER A 109 19.81 -5.32 -1.24
CA SER A 109 20.96 -5.31 -0.33
C SER A 109 20.69 -4.47 0.93
N ASP A 110 19.89 -3.42 0.80
CA ASP A 110 19.38 -2.61 1.92
C ASP A 110 18.59 -3.47 2.92
N LEU A 111 17.70 -4.32 2.43
CA LEU A 111 16.87 -5.18 3.29
C LEU A 111 17.67 -6.30 3.95
N LYS A 112 18.75 -6.76 3.30
CA LYS A 112 19.65 -7.78 3.87
C LYS A 112 20.49 -7.24 5.02
N LYS A 113 20.76 -5.92 5.03
CA LYS A 113 21.53 -5.25 6.08
C LYS A 113 20.65 -4.75 7.24
N ASP A 114 19.34 -4.69 7.08
CA ASP A 114 18.41 -4.26 8.12
C ASP A 114 18.17 -5.39 9.15
N PRO A 115 18.63 -5.25 10.41
CA PRO A 115 18.52 -6.31 11.41
C PRO A 115 17.06 -6.65 11.76
N LEU A 116 16.12 -5.70 11.68
CA LEU A 116 14.70 -5.98 11.93
C LEU A 116 14.11 -6.87 10.84
N ILE A 117 14.50 -6.63 9.58
CA ILE A 117 14.04 -7.47 8.45
C ILE A 117 14.69 -8.85 8.54
N VAL A 118 15.98 -8.94 8.88
CA VAL A 118 16.66 -10.23 9.07
C VAL A 118 15.98 -11.04 10.18
N PHE A 119 15.63 -10.40 11.30
CA PHE A 119 14.87 -11.02 12.38
C PHE A 119 13.48 -11.48 11.90
N HIS A 120 12.73 -10.60 11.24
CA HIS A 120 11.39 -10.91 10.72
C HIS A 120 11.43 -12.13 9.78
N ASP A 121 12.37 -12.16 8.83
CA ASP A 121 12.51 -13.27 7.89
C ASP A 121 12.87 -14.58 8.59
N LYS A 122 13.81 -14.55 9.54
CA LYS A 122 14.25 -15.74 10.28
C LYS A 122 13.10 -16.39 11.05
N TYR A 123 12.23 -15.57 11.65
CA TYR A 123 11.11 -16.04 12.47
C TYR A 123 9.76 -15.89 11.76
N PHE A 124 9.74 -15.74 10.43
CA PHE A 124 8.54 -15.37 9.68
C PHE A 124 7.36 -16.30 9.96
N GLN A 125 7.55 -17.62 9.90
CA GLN A 125 6.46 -18.58 10.12
C GLN A 125 5.93 -18.53 11.55
N LEU A 126 6.82 -18.40 12.54
CA LEU A 126 6.46 -18.30 13.94
C LEU A 126 5.71 -16.99 14.23
N ASN A 127 6.24 -15.86 13.75
CA ASN A 127 5.61 -14.56 13.87
C ASN A 127 4.24 -14.54 13.19
N ARG A 128 4.11 -15.14 12.01
CA ARG A 128 2.82 -15.24 11.32
C ARG A 128 1.81 -16.07 12.12
N LEU A 129 2.22 -17.22 12.63
CA LEU A 129 1.35 -18.06 13.47
C LEU A 129 0.86 -17.26 14.69
N ILE A 130 1.80 -16.67 15.45
CA ILE A 130 1.48 -15.99 16.70
C ILE A 130 0.72 -14.68 16.45
N LEU A 131 1.23 -13.79 15.59
CA LEU A 131 0.75 -12.42 15.47
C LEU A 131 -0.45 -12.27 14.52
N CYS A 132 -0.52 -13.05 13.45
CA CYS A 132 -1.65 -12.99 12.51
C CYS A 132 -2.84 -13.84 13.00
N TYR A 133 -2.57 -15.04 13.52
CA TYR A 133 -3.62 -16.02 13.82
C TYR A 133 -3.91 -16.15 15.31
N THR A 134 -2.91 -16.46 16.13
CA THR A 134 -3.12 -16.80 17.54
C THR A 134 -3.54 -15.60 18.38
N LEU A 135 -2.76 -14.52 18.39
CA LEU A 135 -2.99 -13.36 19.26
C LEU A 135 -4.33 -12.66 18.96
N PRO A 136 -4.68 -12.34 17.69
CA PRO A 136 -5.97 -11.70 17.39
C PRO A 136 -7.18 -12.58 17.70
N THR A 137 -6.99 -13.91 17.79
CA THR A 137 -8.03 -14.86 18.17
C THR A 137 -8.14 -14.98 19.69
N LEU A 138 -7.03 -15.13 20.40
CA LEU A 138 -7.02 -15.41 21.85
C LEU A 138 -7.24 -14.16 22.70
N VAL A 139 -6.77 -12.98 22.28
CA VAL A 139 -6.96 -11.75 23.06
C VAL A 139 -8.45 -11.48 23.35
N PRO A 140 -9.35 -11.53 22.34
CA PRO A 140 -10.77 -11.38 22.61
C PRO A 140 -11.36 -12.45 23.54
N THR A 141 -10.90 -13.69 23.38
CA THR A 141 -11.37 -14.82 24.17
C THR A 141 -11.02 -14.66 25.65
N TYR A 142 -9.77 -14.32 25.96
CA TYR A 142 -9.31 -14.25 27.36
C TYR A 142 -9.62 -12.93 28.06
N PHE A 143 -9.54 -11.79 27.37
CA PHE A 143 -9.60 -10.48 28.05
C PHE A 143 -11.00 -9.87 28.14
N TRP A 144 -11.95 -10.32 27.32
CA TRP A 144 -13.33 -9.84 27.43
C TRP A 144 -14.37 -10.93 27.19
N GLY A 145 -13.98 -12.20 27.36
CA GLY A 145 -14.89 -13.35 27.44
C GLY A 145 -15.59 -13.70 26.12
N GLU A 146 -15.01 -13.36 24.98
CA GLU A 146 -15.57 -13.73 23.68
C GLU A 146 -15.45 -15.24 23.43
N SER A 147 -16.37 -15.83 22.68
CA SER A 147 -16.23 -17.23 22.26
C SER A 147 -14.98 -17.40 21.39
N LEU A 148 -14.21 -18.48 21.62
CA LEU A 148 -13.04 -18.83 20.81
C LEU A 148 -13.39 -18.94 19.33
N TRP A 149 -14.51 -19.60 19.02
CA TRP A 149 -14.98 -19.79 17.65
C TRP A 149 -15.34 -18.47 16.96
N ILE A 150 -16.03 -17.59 17.68
CA ILE A 150 -16.42 -16.27 17.17
C ILE A 150 -15.19 -15.38 16.96
N SER A 151 -14.22 -15.42 17.89
CA SER A 151 -12.97 -14.67 17.79
C SER A 151 -12.14 -15.14 16.60
N PHE A 152 -12.06 -16.45 16.38
CA PHE A 152 -11.37 -17.06 15.25
C PHE A 152 -12.00 -16.66 13.91
N LEU A 153 -13.32 -16.80 13.77
CA LEU A 153 -14.04 -16.41 12.55
C LEU A 153 -13.89 -14.91 12.26
N ALA A 154 -13.97 -14.06 13.28
CA ALA A 154 -13.77 -12.61 13.12
C ALA A 154 -12.34 -12.29 12.63
N ASN A 155 -11.33 -13.02 13.10
CA ASN A 155 -9.95 -12.89 12.61
C ASN A 155 -9.79 -13.39 11.17
N CYS A 156 -10.48 -14.47 10.76
CA CYS A 156 -10.51 -14.92 9.37
C CYS A 156 -11.12 -13.85 8.45
N VAL A 157 -12.23 -13.24 8.85
CA VAL A 157 -12.86 -12.13 8.10
C VAL A 157 -11.90 -10.94 7.98
N ARG A 158 -11.22 -10.57 9.07
CA ARG A 158 -10.17 -9.54 9.06
C ARG A 158 -9.07 -9.84 8.05
N TYR A 159 -8.53 -11.06 8.09
CA TYR A 159 -7.45 -11.49 7.21
C TYR A 159 -7.88 -11.45 5.74
N CYS A 160 -9.06 -11.99 5.42
CA CYS A 160 -9.63 -11.92 4.08
C CYS A 160 -9.85 -10.48 3.62
N TYR A 161 -10.36 -9.61 4.48
CA TYR A 161 -10.55 -8.19 4.17
C TYR A 161 -9.22 -7.51 3.83
N VAL A 162 -8.20 -7.67 4.68
CA VAL A 162 -6.87 -7.07 4.47
C VAL A 162 -6.26 -7.54 3.16
N LEU A 163 -6.32 -8.83 2.84
CA LEU A 163 -5.79 -9.35 1.57
C LEU A 163 -6.52 -8.78 0.37
N ASN A 164 -7.86 -8.83 0.35
CA ASN A 164 -8.64 -8.34 -0.80
C ASN A 164 -8.50 -6.82 -0.98
N ALA A 165 -8.41 -6.06 0.12
CA ALA A 165 -8.13 -4.63 0.07
C ALA A 165 -6.79 -4.37 -0.61
N MET A 166 -5.70 -5.02 -0.17
CA MET A 166 -4.38 -4.84 -0.77
C MET A 166 -4.33 -5.32 -2.23
N TRP A 167 -4.92 -6.47 -2.54
CA TRP A 167 -4.96 -7.01 -3.90
C TRP A 167 -5.82 -6.20 -4.86
N SER A 168 -6.78 -5.41 -4.36
CA SER A 168 -7.55 -4.48 -5.18
C SER A 168 -6.69 -3.36 -5.79
N ILE A 169 -5.51 -3.07 -5.22
CA ILE A 169 -4.55 -2.13 -5.80
C ILE A 169 -4.03 -2.70 -7.12
N ASN A 170 -3.58 -3.95 -7.11
CA ASN A 170 -3.03 -4.63 -8.28
C ASN A 170 -4.09 -4.88 -9.36
N SER A 171 -5.35 -5.09 -8.98
CA SER A 171 -6.46 -5.31 -9.90
C SER A 171 -7.24 -4.01 -10.17
N LEU A 172 -8.17 -3.63 -9.30
CA LEU A 172 -9.11 -2.55 -9.55
C LEU A 172 -8.44 -1.22 -9.92
N ALA A 173 -7.29 -0.89 -9.31
CA ALA A 173 -6.55 0.32 -9.67
C ALA A 173 -5.79 0.24 -11.00
N HIS A 174 -5.69 -0.92 -11.67
CA HIS A 174 -5.19 -1.03 -13.05
C HIS A 174 -6.32 -1.07 -14.10
N PHE A 175 -7.57 -1.30 -13.68
CA PHE A 175 -8.71 -1.46 -14.59
C PHE A 175 -9.68 -0.27 -14.58
N GLN A 176 -10.00 0.29 -13.41
CA GLN A 176 -11.02 1.32 -13.25
C GLN A 176 -10.47 2.59 -12.60
N GLY A 177 -10.79 3.75 -13.19
CA GLY A 177 -10.38 5.06 -12.69
C GLY A 177 -9.79 5.98 -13.76
N HIS A 178 -9.19 7.08 -13.32
CA HIS A 178 -8.64 8.14 -14.17
C HIS A 178 -7.12 8.08 -14.27
N ARG A 179 -6.53 8.66 -15.32
CA ARG A 179 -5.07 8.68 -15.55
C ARG A 179 -4.55 10.11 -15.78
N PRO A 180 -4.74 11.02 -14.80
CA PRO A 180 -4.42 12.43 -14.96
C PRO A 180 -2.94 12.74 -15.22
N TYR A 181 -2.02 11.88 -14.77
CA TYR A 181 -0.58 12.12 -14.86
C TYR A 181 0.08 11.39 -16.04
N ASP A 182 -0.35 10.17 -16.33
CA ASP A 182 0.16 9.40 -17.45
C ASP A 182 -0.87 8.41 -18.00
N LYS A 183 -1.40 8.70 -19.19
CA LYS A 183 -2.36 7.87 -19.91
C LYS A 183 -1.72 6.70 -20.66
N THR A 184 -0.39 6.69 -20.81
CA THR A 184 0.33 5.61 -21.51
C THR A 184 0.50 4.38 -20.62
N MET A 185 0.42 4.55 -19.30
CA MET A 185 0.42 3.46 -18.32
C MET A 185 -1.01 2.98 -18.03
N ARG A 186 -1.14 1.79 -17.44
CA ARG A 186 -2.42 1.25 -16.96
C ARG A 186 -2.87 1.68 -15.56
N PRO A 187 -2.00 1.87 -14.55
CA PRO A 187 -2.37 2.35 -13.22
C PRO A 187 -3.29 3.57 -13.28
N ARG A 188 -4.33 3.57 -12.45
CA ARG A 188 -5.43 4.54 -12.42
C ARG A 188 -5.66 5.03 -11.00
N ASN A 189 -6.07 6.28 -10.90
CA ASN A 189 -6.60 6.82 -9.65
C ASN A 189 -8.02 6.31 -9.42
N ASN A 190 -8.22 5.67 -8.28
CA ASN A 190 -9.49 5.06 -7.88
C ASN A 190 -9.80 5.39 -6.41
N LEU A 191 -10.84 6.19 -6.18
CA LEU A 191 -11.25 6.64 -4.84
C LEU A 191 -11.70 5.46 -3.96
N PHE A 192 -12.42 4.49 -4.51
CA PHE A 192 -12.87 3.32 -3.74
C PHE A 192 -11.68 2.51 -3.23
N VAL A 193 -10.69 2.24 -4.10
CA VAL A 193 -9.44 1.58 -3.67
C VAL A 193 -8.77 2.42 -2.59
N SER A 194 -8.70 3.74 -2.74
CA SER A 194 -8.10 4.63 -1.75
C SER A 194 -8.77 4.53 -0.38
N LEU A 195 -10.11 4.46 -0.33
CA LEU A 195 -10.88 4.31 0.90
C LEU A 195 -10.56 2.98 1.62
N VAL A 196 -10.54 1.86 0.90
CA VAL A 196 -10.31 0.54 1.51
C VAL A 196 -8.83 0.23 1.78
N THR A 197 -7.91 1.00 1.18
CA THR A 197 -6.46 0.81 1.33
C THR A 197 -5.74 1.97 2.00
N LEU A 198 -6.50 2.89 2.62
CA LEU A 198 -5.94 3.97 3.41
C LEU A 198 -5.05 4.94 2.62
N GLY A 199 -5.36 5.16 1.34
CA GLY A 199 -4.67 6.13 0.48
C GLY A 199 -3.89 5.56 -0.70
N GLU A 200 -3.85 4.23 -0.89
CA GLU A 200 -3.04 3.60 -1.94
C GLU A 200 -3.73 3.54 -3.32
N GLY A 201 -4.98 4.00 -3.41
CA GLY A 201 -5.76 4.02 -4.64
C GLY A 201 -5.40 5.13 -5.63
N TRP A 202 -4.52 6.07 -5.26
CA TRP A 202 -4.02 7.13 -6.15
C TRP A 202 -2.92 6.61 -7.09
N HIS A 203 -3.21 5.51 -7.77
CA HIS A 203 -2.20 4.63 -8.35
C HIS A 203 -1.54 5.20 -9.61
N ASN A 204 -2.23 6.04 -10.39
CA ASN A 204 -1.63 6.71 -11.54
C ASN A 204 -0.58 7.75 -11.11
N PHE A 205 -0.85 8.48 -10.02
CA PHE A 205 0.14 9.37 -9.42
C PHE A 205 1.33 8.55 -8.92
N HIS A 206 1.05 7.50 -8.14
CA HIS A 206 2.07 6.68 -7.54
C HIS A 206 3.04 6.09 -8.57
N HIS A 207 2.55 5.53 -9.67
CA HIS A 207 3.41 5.02 -10.75
C HIS A 207 4.17 6.12 -11.50
N SER A 208 3.63 7.34 -11.53
CA SER A 208 4.30 8.48 -12.16
C SER A 208 5.41 9.06 -11.29
N PHE A 209 5.25 8.99 -9.97
CA PHE A 209 6.14 9.58 -8.97
C PHE A 209 6.37 8.62 -7.78
N PRO A 210 7.00 7.45 -8.01
CA PRO A 210 7.09 6.40 -7.00
C PRO A 210 7.86 6.83 -5.74
N TRP A 211 8.73 7.83 -5.84
CA TRP A 211 9.53 8.35 -4.72
C TRP A 211 8.77 9.32 -3.79
N ASP A 212 7.57 9.78 -4.17
CA ASP A 212 6.81 10.74 -3.36
C ASP A 212 6.17 10.03 -2.15
N TYR A 213 6.46 10.50 -0.94
CA TYR A 213 5.97 9.85 0.28
C TYR A 213 4.45 9.92 0.43
N ARG A 214 3.81 10.88 -0.24
CA ARG A 214 2.36 11.07 -0.16
C ARG A 214 1.64 10.03 -1.00
N SER A 215 2.29 9.47 -2.04
CA SER A 215 1.66 8.65 -3.09
C SER A 215 0.47 9.32 -3.79
N THR A 216 0.31 10.64 -3.62
CA THR A 216 -0.73 11.45 -4.26
C THR A 216 -0.36 12.92 -4.23
N GLU A 217 -1.07 13.76 -5.00
CA GLU A 217 -1.01 15.22 -4.87
C GLU A 217 -1.74 15.66 -3.60
N ASP A 218 -1.23 16.68 -2.90
CA ASP A 218 -1.69 17.12 -1.56
C ASP A 218 -3.17 17.56 -1.51
N ARG A 219 -3.81 17.73 -2.68
CA ARG A 219 -5.23 18.08 -2.85
C ARG A 219 -6.19 16.88 -2.77
N SER A 220 -5.68 15.69 -2.49
CA SER A 220 -6.49 14.46 -2.52
C SER A 220 -7.38 14.32 -1.29
N LEU A 221 -8.65 13.98 -1.51
CA LEU A 221 -9.71 13.95 -0.49
C LEU A 221 -9.46 12.95 0.65
N PHE A 222 -8.70 11.87 0.42
CA PHE A 222 -8.48 10.81 1.42
C PHE A 222 -7.12 10.12 1.26
N ASN A 223 -6.26 10.23 2.28
CA ASN A 223 -5.00 9.50 2.38
C ASN A 223 -4.51 9.34 3.83
N PRO A 224 -5.12 8.45 4.63
CA PRO A 224 -4.69 8.20 6.01
C PRO A 224 -3.22 7.81 6.16
N ASN A 225 -2.64 7.06 5.21
CA ASN A 225 -1.22 6.72 5.23
C ASN A 225 -0.32 7.97 5.19
N LYS A 226 -0.65 8.95 4.36
CA LYS A 226 0.07 10.25 4.31
C LYS A 226 -0.03 10.96 5.65
N HIS A 227 -1.22 11.08 6.23
CA HIS A 227 -1.41 11.74 7.52
C HIS A 227 -0.71 11.02 8.68
N PHE A 228 -0.66 9.68 8.64
CA PHE A 228 0.12 8.92 9.59
C PHE A 228 1.61 9.27 9.50
N VAL A 229 2.18 9.32 8.29
CA VAL A 229 3.58 9.73 8.10
C VAL A 229 3.81 11.18 8.54
N ASP A 230 2.89 12.11 8.24
CA ASP A 230 2.97 13.50 8.71
C ASP A 230 2.99 13.60 10.25
N LEU A 231 2.14 12.82 10.92
CA LEU A 231 2.12 12.76 12.39
C LEU A 231 3.43 12.20 12.93
N MET A 232 3.94 11.11 12.36
CA MET A 232 5.22 10.54 12.76
C MET A 232 6.37 11.53 12.51
N ALA A 233 6.29 12.36 11.48
CA ALA A 233 7.27 13.40 11.22
C ALA A 233 7.24 14.51 12.27
N LYS A 234 6.04 14.95 12.69
CA LYS A 234 5.87 15.90 13.81
C LYS A 234 6.44 15.36 15.12
N LEU A 235 6.36 14.05 15.35
CA LEU A 235 6.95 13.38 16.51
C LEU A 235 8.47 13.15 16.39
N GLY A 236 9.08 13.48 15.25
CA GLY A 236 10.50 13.21 14.96
C GLY A 236 10.81 11.74 14.65
N TRP A 237 9.80 10.91 14.40
CA TRP A 237 9.96 9.48 14.08
C TRP A 237 10.09 9.20 12.58
N ALA A 238 9.60 10.13 11.75
CA ALA A 238 9.83 10.15 10.30
C ALA A 238 10.55 11.45 9.89
N TYR A 239 11.44 11.38 8.92
CA TYR A 239 12.21 12.54 8.46
C TYR A 239 12.68 12.34 7.01
N ASN A 240 13.21 13.40 6.39
CA ASN A 240 13.64 13.39 4.98
C ASN A 240 12.54 12.93 4.01
N LEU A 241 11.33 13.47 4.19
CA LEU A 241 10.14 13.15 3.39
C LEU A 241 10.32 13.70 1.97
N LYS A 242 10.26 12.83 0.96
CA LYS A 242 10.46 13.19 -0.45
C LYS A 242 9.14 13.58 -1.09
N ILE A 243 9.14 14.74 -1.75
CA ILE A 243 7.95 15.34 -2.36
C ILE A 243 8.26 15.65 -3.81
N SER A 244 7.34 15.29 -4.71
CA SER A 244 7.36 15.76 -6.09
C SER A 244 6.88 17.20 -6.14
N THR A 245 7.73 18.09 -6.66
CA THR A 245 7.42 19.51 -6.81
C THR A 245 6.31 19.74 -7.83
N ASP A 246 5.51 20.77 -7.65
CA ASP A 246 4.43 21.16 -8.58
C ASP A 246 4.90 21.29 -10.03
N ASP A 247 6.10 21.82 -10.28
CA ASP A 247 6.63 21.97 -11.63
C ASP A 247 6.88 20.62 -12.32
N VAL A 248 7.42 19.64 -11.58
CA VAL A 248 7.61 18.27 -12.07
C VAL A 248 6.28 17.61 -12.36
N ILE A 249 5.29 17.78 -11.46
CA ILE A 249 3.94 17.24 -11.63
C ILE A 249 3.25 17.85 -12.87
N ARG A 250 3.27 19.19 -12.99
CA ARG A 250 2.70 19.92 -14.13
C ARG A 250 3.33 19.52 -15.46
N LYS A 251 4.66 19.41 -15.52
CA LYS A 251 5.38 18.97 -16.74
C LYS A 251 4.95 17.56 -17.15
N LYS A 252 4.80 16.64 -16.19
CA LYS A 252 4.34 15.27 -16.46
C LYS A 252 2.90 15.26 -17.00
N ILE A 253 1.98 15.99 -16.36
CA ILE A 253 0.57 16.09 -16.80
C ILE A 253 0.48 16.68 -18.21
N LYS A 254 1.18 17.79 -18.50
CA LYS A 254 1.16 18.40 -19.84
C LYS A 254 1.70 17.45 -20.91
N ARG A 255 2.69 16.61 -20.57
CA ARG A 255 3.32 15.69 -21.51
C ARG A 255 2.50 14.42 -21.75
N THR A 256 1.97 13.80 -20.69
CA THR A 256 1.39 12.45 -20.75
C THR A 256 0.01 12.31 -20.11
N GLY A 257 -0.54 13.36 -19.52
CA GLY A 257 -1.86 13.30 -18.87
C GLY A 257 -3.00 12.99 -19.85
N ASP A 258 -4.10 12.46 -19.31
CA ASP A 258 -5.33 12.18 -20.06
C ASP A 258 -6.26 13.40 -20.22
N GLY A 259 -5.91 14.55 -19.65
CA GLY A 259 -6.73 15.77 -19.68
C GLY A 259 -7.77 15.87 -18.56
N SER A 260 -7.91 14.86 -17.68
CA SER A 260 -8.84 14.91 -16.54
C SER A 260 -8.37 15.79 -15.37
N HIS A 261 -7.12 16.25 -15.40
CA HIS A 261 -6.57 17.14 -14.39
C HIS A 261 -6.77 18.62 -14.79
N GLN A 262 -6.99 19.50 -13.81
CA GLN A 262 -7.07 20.96 -13.98
C GLN A 262 -5.86 21.60 -14.70
N TRP A 263 -4.73 20.89 -14.78
CA TRP A 263 -3.52 21.35 -15.48
C TRP A 263 -3.32 20.74 -16.87
N GLY A 264 -4.27 19.93 -17.35
CA GLY A 264 -4.32 19.46 -18.73
C GLY A 264 -4.94 20.52 -19.64
N THR A 265 -4.23 20.93 -20.70
CA THR A 265 -4.80 21.70 -21.82
C THR A 265 -5.80 20.80 -22.57
N VAL A 266 -7.08 21.13 -22.82
CA VAL A 266 -7.73 22.34 -23.35
C VAL A 266 -9.16 22.44 -22.78
N GLY A 267 -9.64 23.66 -22.47
CA GLY A 267 -11.05 23.94 -22.16
C GLY A 267 -11.43 23.70 -20.71
N GLY A 268 -10.95 24.57 -19.82
CA GLY A 268 -11.23 24.51 -18.39
C GLY A 268 -12.73 24.61 -18.08
N VAL A 269 -13.31 23.50 -17.67
CA VAL A 269 -14.38 23.49 -16.68
C VAL A 269 -13.91 22.55 -15.57
N PRO A 270 -13.63 23.07 -14.35
CA PRO A 270 -13.29 22.23 -13.21
C PRO A 270 -14.46 21.28 -12.91
N ILE A 271 -14.20 19.98 -12.77
CA ILE A 271 -15.25 19.01 -12.42
C ILE A 271 -15.70 19.17 -10.95
N PHE A 272 -14.97 19.92 -10.12
CA PHE A 272 -15.42 20.32 -8.79
C PHE A 272 -14.94 21.74 -8.48
N GLY A 273 -15.86 22.59 -8.02
CA GLY A 273 -15.68 24.03 -7.86
C GLY A 273 -14.46 24.41 -7.04
N SER A 274 -13.62 25.25 -7.62
CA SER A 274 -12.59 26.00 -6.90
C SER A 274 -13.27 27.05 -6.04
N SER A 275 -13.28 26.87 -4.72
CA SER A 275 -13.38 28.02 -3.83
C SER A 275 -12.00 28.68 -3.81
N GLU A 276 -11.88 29.79 -4.52
CA GLU A 276 -10.78 30.73 -4.35
C GLU A 276 -10.74 31.16 -2.89
N HIS A 277 -9.69 30.78 -2.16
CA HIS A 277 -9.29 31.50 -0.96
C HIS A 277 -8.14 32.40 -1.35
N GLU A 278 -8.47 33.68 -1.51
CA GLU A 278 -7.50 34.77 -1.46
C GLU A 278 -6.81 34.80 -0.08
N PRO A 279 -5.53 35.19 -0.02
CA PRO A 279 -4.77 35.20 1.22
C PRO A 279 -5.08 36.47 2.03
N TYR A 280 -5.45 36.27 3.30
CA TYR A 280 -5.12 37.15 4.42
C TYR A 280 -4.54 36.30 5.55
#